data_AF-A0A412G5D7-F1
#
_entry.id   AF-A0A412G5D7-F1
#
_cell.length_a   1.000
_cell.length_b   1.000
_cell.length_c   1.000
_cell.angle_alpha   90.00
_cell.angle_beta   90.00
_cell.angle_gamma   90.00
#
_symmetry.space_group_name_H-M   'P 1'
#
loop_
_entity.id
_entity.type
_entity.pdbx_description
1 polymer ?
#
loop_
_entity_poly.entity_id
_entity_poly.type
_entity_poly.pdbx_seq_one_letter_code
_entity_poly.pdbx_strand_id
1 'polypeptide(L)'
;MYLTEKIDADLTLRLNLLDAERKLKGESMKIIEIIEQLQRHCGDSYFGKKIMDATTRDQILYGDPNQECTGIVTTCYPSIDVIEKAGQAGFNFIVTHEAMFWNHGDHTE
;
A
#
# COMPACT_ATOMS: atom_id res chain seq x y z
N MET A 1 0.64 5.26 -10.99
CA MET A 1 0.32 4.01 -10.31
C MET A 1 1.57 3.18 -10.46
N TYR A 2 2.61 3.63 -9.76
CA TYR A 2 4.00 3.38 -10.14
C TYR A 2 4.70 2.49 -9.12
N LEU A 3 4.17 2.44 -7.89
CA LEU A 3 4.69 1.60 -6.81
C LEU A 3 4.31 0.13 -6.99
N THR A 4 3.13 -0.17 -7.51
CA THR A 4 2.53 -1.52 -7.46
C THR A 4 3.10 -2.53 -8.45
N GLU A 5 3.78 -2.09 -9.52
CA GLU A 5 4.46 -3.02 -10.45
C GLU A 5 5.68 -3.70 -9.83
N LYS A 6 6.28 -3.07 -8.80
CA LYS A 6 7.45 -3.58 -8.08
C LYS A 6 7.09 -4.22 -6.73
N ILE A 7 5.81 -4.18 -6.36
CA ILE A 7 5.31 -4.82 -5.15
C ILE A 7 4.78 -6.18 -5.55
N ASP A 8 5.58 -7.21 -5.30
CA ASP A 8 5.19 -8.59 -5.51
C ASP A 8 4.81 -9.29 -4.19
N ALA A 9 4.39 -10.55 -4.31
CA ALA A 9 4.03 -11.38 -3.17
C ALA A 9 5.21 -11.63 -2.22
N ASP A 10 6.45 -11.60 -2.71
CA ASP A 10 7.66 -11.80 -1.90
C ASP A 10 7.92 -10.58 -1.00
N LEU A 11 7.83 -9.36 -1.54
CA LEU A 11 7.93 -8.14 -0.74
C LEU A 11 6.80 -8.06 0.31
N THR A 12 5.58 -8.41 -0.09
CA THR A 12 4.42 -8.45 0.82
C THR A 12 4.66 -9.41 1.98
N LEU A 13 5.17 -10.61 1.69
CA LEU A 13 5.48 -11.62 2.70
C LEU A 13 6.59 -11.14 3.63
N ARG A 14 7.67 -10.56 3.10
CA ARG A 14 8.78 -10.02 3.90
C ARG A 14 8.34 -8.94 4.87
N LEU A 15 7.46 -8.04 4.44
CA LEU A 15 6.95 -6.97 5.30
C LEU A 15 6.02 -7.51 6.40
N ASN A 16 5.16 -8.48 6.08
CA ASN A 16 4.33 -9.16 7.08
C ASN A 16 5.19 -9.94 8.10
N LEU A 17 6.28 -10.59 7.65
CA LEU A 17 7.23 -11.27 8.54
C LEU A 17 7.97 -10.28 9.45
N LEU A 18 8.44 -9.16 8.89
CA LEU A 18 9.10 -8.11 9.66
C LEU A 18 8.18 -7.53 10.75
N ASP A 19 6.90 -7.34 10.45
CA ASP A 19 5.89 -6.90 11.43
C ASP A 19 5.67 -7.94 12.52
N ALA A 20 5.56 -9.22 12.15
CA ALA A 20 5.43 -10.31 13.11
C ALA A 20 6.66 -10.40 14.05
N GLU A 21 7.88 -10.26 13.52
CA GLU A 21 9.11 -10.24 14.30
C GLU A 21 9.20 -9.06 15.28
N ARG A 22 8.71 -7.88 14.88
CA ARG A 22 8.60 -6.70 15.77
C ARG A 22 7.57 -6.91 16.87
N LYS A 23 6.42 -7.51 16.53
CA LYS A 23 5.38 -7.85 17.51
C LYS A 23 5.88 -8.85 18.57
N LEU A 24 6.72 -9.81 18.19
CA LEU A 24 7.39 -10.71 19.14
C LEU A 24 8.31 -9.98 20.13
N LYS A 25 8.78 -8.77 19.79
CA LYS A 25 9.60 -7.90 20.65
C LYS A 25 8.77 -6.85 21.40
N GLY A 26 7.45 -6.85 21.25
CA GLY A 26 6.54 -5.86 21.86
C GLY A 26 6.46 -4.54 21.10
N GLU A 27 6.89 -4.50 19.84
CA GLU A 27 6.85 -3.32 18.97
C GLU A 27 5.79 -3.52 17.86
N SER A 28 5.15 -2.44 17.42
CA SER A 28 4.15 -2.45 16.33
C SER A 28 4.57 -1.51 15.20
N MET A 29 4.45 -1.92 13.94
CA MET A 29 4.61 -0.96 12.81
C MET A 29 3.31 -0.21 12.55
N LYS A 30 3.43 1.08 12.28
CA LYS A 30 2.34 1.87 11.70
C LYS A 30 2.28 1.67 10.19
N ILE A 31 1.10 1.84 9.61
CA ILE A 31 0.90 1.78 8.16
C ILE A 31 1.81 2.78 7.44
N ILE A 32 2.00 3.99 7.99
CA ILE A 32 2.87 5.01 7.41
C ILE A 32 4.33 4.55 7.26
N GLU A 33 4.86 3.81 8.22
CA GLU A 33 6.24 3.29 8.17
C GLU A 33 6.40 2.25 7.04
N ILE A 34 5.33 1.49 6.76
CA ILE A 34 5.32 0.51 5.68
C ILE A 34 5.22 1.22 4.33
N ILE A 35 4.39 2.27 4.21
CA ILE A 35 4.32 3.11 3.00
C ILE A 35 5.71 3.66 2.66
N GLU A 36 6.43 4.20 3.66
CA GLU A 36 7.79 4.71 3.48
C GLU A 36 8.78 3.62 3.03
N GLN A 37 8.62 2.37 3.50
CA GLN A 37 9.43 1.24 3.04
C GLN A 37 9.11 0.86 1.61
N LEU A 38 7.83 0.84 1.23
CA LEU A 38 7.39 0.54 -0.13
C LEU A 38 7.89 1.60 -1.12
N GLN A 39 7.79 2.88 -0.78
CA GLN A 39 8.32 3.97 -1.60
C GLN A 39 9.83 3.86 -1.79
N ARG A 40 10.59 3.57 -0.72
CA ARG A 40 12.04 3.36 -0.80
C ARG A 40 12.40 2.16 -1.68
N HIS A 41 11.63 1.08 -1.63
CA HIS A 41 11.87 -0.11 -2.43
C HIS A 41 11.59 0.14 -3.92
N CYS A 42 10.48 0.81 -4.23
CA CYS A 42 10.06 1.03 -5.61
C CYS A 42 10.88 2.13 -6.31
N GLY A 43 11.48 3.03 -5.53
CA GLY A 43 12.25 4.18 -6.03
C GLY A 43 11.37 5.37 -6.40
N ASP A 44 12.02 6.45 -6.82
CA ASP A 44 11.40 7.75 -7.07
C ASP A 44 11.36 8.12 -8.57
N SER A 45 11.59 7.14 -9.45
CA SER A 45 11.60 7.36 -10.90
C SER A 45 10.91 6.25 -11.70
N TYR A 46 10.31 6.66 -12.82
CA TYR A 46 9.61 5.81 -13.78
C TYR A 46 10.05 6.22 -15.19
N PHE A 47 10.53 5.26 -15.99
CA PHE A 47 11.10 5.51 -17.33
C PHE A 47 12.12 6.66 -17.37
N GLY A 48 12.98 6.74 -16.34
CA GLY A 48 14.02 7.78 -16.23
C GLY A 48 13.51 9.17 -15.86
N LYS A 49 12.21 9.33 -15.58
CA LYS A 49 11.63 10.58 -15.08
C LYS A 49 11.34 10.47 -13.60
N LYS A 50 11.62 11.53 -12.84
CA LYS A 50 11.26 11.61 -11.43
C LYS A 50 9.74 11.60 -11.24
N ILE A 51 9.26 10.79 -10.31
CA ILE A 51 7.86 10.77 -9.87
C ILE A 51 7.64 12.03 -9.03
N MET A 52 6.62 12.81 -9.37
CA MET A 52 6.26 14.02 -8.61
C MET A 52 5.10 13.70 -7.67
N ASP A 53 5.22 14.07 -6.40
CA ASP A 53 4.18 13.82 -5.38
C ASP A 53 2.83 14.44 -5.77
N ALA A 54 2.85 15.59 -6.44
CA ALA A 54 1.64 16.28 -6.88
C ALA A 54 0.86 15.57 -8.00
N THR A 55 1.51 14.67 -8.75
CA THR A 55 0.90 14.00 -9.91
C THR A 55 0.94 12.48 -9.82
N THR A 56 1.59 11.94 -8.78
CA THR A 56 1.59 10.50 -8.55
C THR A 56 0.17 10.04 -8.21
N ARG A 57 -0.18 8.87 -8.76
CA ARG A 57 -1.43 8.18 -8.45
C ARG A 57 -1.31 7.32 -7.19
N ASP A 58 -0.11 7.23 -6.63
CA ASP A 58 0.17 6.46 -5.43
C ASP A 58 -0.24 7.32 -4.21
N GLN A 59 -1.49 7.17 -3.78
CA GLN A 59 -2.12 7.98 -2.74
C GLN A 59 -2.84 7.09 -1.72
N ILE A 60 -3.01 7.60 -0.50
CA ILE A 60 -3.91 6.98 0.47
C ILE A 60 -5.33 7.36 0.06
N LEU A 61 -6.09 6.39 -0.44
CA LEU A 61 -7.46 6.62 -0.92
C LEU A 61 -8.49 6.62 0.22
N TYR A 62 -8.23 5.85 1.29
CA TYR A 62 -9.13 5.71 2.43
C TYR A 62 -8.36 5.23 3.67
N GLY A 63 -8.82 5.63 4.86
CA GLY A 63 -8.29 5.20 6.16
C GLY A 63 -7.24 6.14 6.77
N ASP A 64 -6.79 5.80 7.97
CA ASP A 64 -5.74 6.53 8.70
C ASP A 64 -4.41 5.78 8.62
N PRO A 65 -3.33 6.33 8.02
CA PRO A 65 -2.04 5.67 7.97
C PRO A 65 -1.28 5.67 9.30
N ASN A 66 -1.73 6.42 10.31
CA ASN A 66 -1.07 6.49 11.61
C ASN A 66 -1.43 5.34 12.56
N GLN A 67 -2.43 4.53 12.19
CA GLN A 67 -2.83 3.35 12.94
C GLN A 67 -1.77 2.23 12.84
N GLU A 68 -1.79 1.32 13.81
CA GLU A 68 -1.01 0.08 13.77
C GLU A 68 -1.39 -0.75 12.54
N CYS A 69 -0.40 -1.31 11.86
CA CYS A 69 -0.61 -2.29 10.80
C CYS A 69 -0.86 -3.67 11.41
N THR A 70 -1.99 -4.27 11.06
CA THR A 70 -2.35 -5.64 11.47
C THR A 70 -2.06 -6.66 10.39
N GLY A 71 -1.83 -6.22 9.16
CA GLY A 71 -1.31 -7.02 8.05
C GLY A 71 -1.52 -6.35 6.70
N ILE A 72 -0.73 -6.78 5.72
CA ILE A 72 -0.63 -6.19 4.38
C ILE A 72 -1.19 -7.17 3.35
N VAL A 73 -2.08 -6.68 2.49
CA VAL A 73 -2.60 -7.37 1.30
C VAL A 73 -2.20 -6.61 0.05
N THR A 74 -1.78 -7.35 -0.98
CA THR A 74 -1.52 -6.78 -2.32
C THR A 74 -2.49 -7.36 -3.35
N THR A 75 -2.96 -6.52 -4.27
CA THR A 75 -3.93 -6.92 -5.30
C THR A 75 -3.79 -6.05 -6.55
N CYS A 76 -4.26 -6.52 -7.70
CA CYS A 76 -4.40 -5.67 -8.89
C CYS A 76 -5.60 -4.72 -8.76
N TYR A 77 -6.69 -5.18 -8.15
CA TYR A 77 -7.93 -4.41 -7.98
C TYR A 77 -8.47 -4.59 -6.55
N PRO A 78 -8.96 -3.54 -5.88
CA PRO A 78 -9.50 -3.65 -4.54
C PRO A 78 -10.98 -4.05 -4.60
N SER A 79 -11.26 -5.24 -5.14
CA SER A 79 -12.63 -5.76 -5.22
C SER A 79 -13.24 -6.00 -3.84
N ILE A 80 -14.57 -6.08 -3.78
CA ILE A 80 -15.32 -6.37 -2.54
C ILE A 80 -14.78 -7.66 -1.88
N ASP A 81 -14.61 -8.73 -2.66
CA ASP A 81 -14.06 -10.00 -2.17
C ASP A 81 -12.67 -9.85 -1.52
N VAL A 82 -11.80 -8.98 -2.06
CA VAL A 82 -10.48 -8.73 -1.48
C VAL A 82 -10.62 -8.00 -0.14
N ILE A 83 -11.47 -6.99 -0.08
CA ILE A 83 -11.72 -6.21 1.14
C ILE A 83 -12.30 -7.10 2.23
N GLU A 84 -13.31 -7.92 1.90
CA GLU A 84 -13.93 -8.86 2.84
C GLU A 84 -12.93 -9.90 3.35
N LYS A 85 -12.13 -10.51 2.47
CA LYS A 85 -11.11 -11.48 2.87
C LYS A 85 -10.02 -10.86 3.73
N ALA A 86 -9.58 -9.64 3.41
CA ALA A 86 -8.61 -8.91 4.23
C ALA A 86 -9.17 -8.65 5.64
N GLY A 87 -10.41 -8.18 5.73
CA GLY A 87 -11.09 -7.96 7.00
C GLY A 87 -11.29 -9.25 7.81
N GLN A 88 -11.67 -10.35 7.17
CA GLN A 88 -11.79 -11.67 7.82
C GLN A 88 -10.45 -12.20 8.34
N ALA A 89 -9.34 -11.89 7.66
CA ALA A 89 -7.98 -12.21 8.10
C ALA A 89 -7.46 -11.23 9.18
N GLY A 90 -8.21 -10.18 9.51
CA GLY A 90 -7.81 -9.15 10.47
C GLY A 90 -6.77 -8.18 9.92
N PHE A 91 -6.57 -8.12 8.60
CA PHE A 91 -5.63 -7.21 7.94
C PHE A 91 -6.29 -5.86 7.64
N ASN A 92 -5.55 -4.78 7.82
CA ASN A 92 -6.07 -3.41 7.69
C ASN A 92 -5.33 -2.55 6.66
N PHE A 93 -4.36 -3.10 5.93
CA PHE A 93 -3.64 -2.38 4.89
C PHE A 93 -3.70 -3.12 3.54
N ILE A 94 -4.41 -2.53 2.58
CA ILE A 94 -4.50 -3.05 1.20
C ILE A 94 -3.74 -2.10 0.29
N VAL A 95 -2.76 -2.65 -0.42
CA VAL A 95 -2.04 -1.98 -1.50
C VAL A 95 -2.54 -2.53 -2.83
N THR A 96 -3.10 -1.66 -3.65
CA THR A 96 -3.72 -2.06 -4.93
C THR A 96 -2.98 -1.45 -6.10
N HIS A 97 -2.87 -2.18 -7.21
CA HIS A 97 -2.44 -1.61 -8.48
C HIS A 97 -3.45 -0.55 -8.86
N GLU A 98 -4.64 -0.93 -9.30
CA GLU A 98 -5.68 -0.02 -9.76
C GLU A 98 -6.36 0.69 -8.60
N ALA A 99 -6.62 1.99 -8.77
CA ALA A 99 -7.27 2.81 -7.75
C ALA A 99 -8.71 2.32 -7.48
N MET A 100 -9.13 2.41 -6.22
CA MET A 100 -10.49 2.06 -5.80
C MET A 100 -11.55 2.99 -6.40
N PHE A 101 -11.21 4.28 -6.52
CA PHE A 101 -12.08 5.29 -7.10
C PHE A 101 -11.52 5.70 -8.46
N TRP A 102 -12.42 5.83 -9.45
CA TRP A 102 -12.07 6.36 -10.76
C TRP A 102 -11.47 7.76 -10.59
N ASN A 103 -10.25 7.94 -11.08
CA ASN A 103 -9.46 9.16 -10.87
C ASN A 103 -9.08 9.83 -12.21
N HIS A 104 -9.91 9.66 -13.25
CA HIS A 104 -9.80 10.50 -14.43
C HIS A 104 -10.27 11.89 -14.01
N GLY A 105 -9.40 12.88 -14.20
CA GLY A 105 -9.64 14.26 -13.80
C GLY A 105 -10.74 14.89 -14.62
N ASP A 106 -11.99 14.49 -14.37
CA ASP A 106 -13.15 15.35 -14.61
C ASP A 106 -12.99 16.51 -13.63
N HIS A 107 -12.20 17.47 -14.09
CA HIS A 107 -12.42 18.85 -13.75
C HIS A 107 -13.83 19.17 -14.26
N THR A 108 -14.84 19.04 -13.39
CA THR A 108 -16.01 19.89 -13.56
C THR A 108 -15.51 21.30 -13.34
N GLU A 109 -15.59 22.12 -14.38
CA GLU A 109 -15.30 23.56 -14.34
C GLU A 109 -15.87 24.24 -13.09
#